data_AF-A0A3N5X3K1-F1
#
_entry.id   AF-A0A3N5X3K1-F1
#
_cell.length_a   1.000
_cell.length_b   1.000
_cell.length_c   1.000
_cell.angle_alpha   90.00
_cell.angle_beta   90.00
_cell.angle_gamma   90.00
#
_symmetry.space_group_name_H-M   'P 1'
#
loop_
_entity.id
_entity.type
_entity.pdbx_description
1 polymer ?
#
loop_
_entity_poly.entity_id
_entity_poly.type
_entity_poly.pdbx_seq_one_letter_code
_entity_poly.pdbx_strand_id
1 'polypeptide(L)'
;MSTKCKIKLSEYHDSVSLMETARKLTQLSGVSDAAVVMVTEANKSILREAGLLLPEIEAATANDLVVVVQAASDEVAAHALETAETHLSRRPESATGGPIFQPRTIAGATRSTPGANLAVISVAGEYAAAEAWEALRHGLHVLLFSDNVPLEAE
;
A
#
# COMPACT_ATOMS: atom_id res chain seq x y z
N MET A 1 5.23 23.27 -13.46
CA MET A 1 4.97 21.90 -13.01
C MET A 1 6.31 21.29 -12.62
N SER A 2 6.41 20.78 -11.41
CA SER A 2 7.59 20.12 -10.84
C SER A 2 7.21 18.70 -10.46
N THR A 3 8.02 17.72 -10.85
CA THR A 3 7.85 16.31 -10.46
C THR A 3 8.98 15.93 -9.51
N LYS A 4 8.64 15.43 -8.32
CA LYS A 4 9.59 14.93 -7.32
C LYS A 4 9.18 13.54 -6.89
N CYS A 5 10.17 12.69 -6.60
CA CYS A 5 9.94 11.39 -5.98
C CYS A 5 10.72 11.23 -4.68
N LYS A 6 10.25 10.30 -3.85
CA LYS A 6 10.98 9.76 -2.71
C LYS A 6 10.88 8.24 -2.74
N ILE A 7 12.03 7.59 -2.71
CA ILE A 7 12.14 6.12 -2.69
C ILE A 7 12.45 5.69 -1.26
N LYS A 8 11.71 4.70 -0.75
CA LYS A 8 11.92 4.09 0.56
C LYS A 8 12.35 2.64 0.36
N LEU A 9 13.57 2.35 0.77
CA LEU A 9 14.20 1.05 0.52
C LEU A 9 13.57 -0.04 1.39
N SER A 10 13.13 -1.13 0.76
CA SER A 10 12.55 -2.30 1.43
C SER A 10 11.44 -1.97 2.44
N GLU A 11 10.71 -0.86 2.25
CA GLU A 11 9.60 -0.47 3.12
C GLU A 11 8.29 -0.96 2.54
N TYR A 12 7.56 -1.76 3.33
CA TYR A 12 6.31 -2.36 2.91
C TYR A 12 5.13 -1.74 3.65
N HIS A 13 4.09 -1.43 2.90
CA HIS A 13 2.77 -1.03 3.39
C HIS A 13 1.71 -1.83 2.63
N ASP A 14 0.58 -2.07 3.26
CA ASP A 14 -0.55 -2.69 2.57
C ASP A 14 -1.12 -1.76 1.49
N SER A 15 -1.76 -2.35 0.48
CA SER A 15 -2.26 -1.59 -0.67
C SER A 15 -3.31 -0.55 -0.30
N VAL A 16 -4.09 -0.73 0.77
CA VAL A 16 -5.10 0.23 1.21
C VAL A 16 -4.40 1.48 1.73
N SER A 17 -3.40 1.32 2.60
CA SER A 17 -2.56 2.41 3.09
C SER A 17 -1.92 3.21 1.94
N LEU A 18 -1.43 2.52 0.90
CA LEU A 18 -0.86 3.18 -0.28
C LEU A 18 -1.92 3.96 -1.08
N MET A 19 -3.07 3.36 -1.35
CA MET A 19 -4.19 3.98 -2.08
C MET A 19 -4.76 5.20 -1.35
N GLU A 20 -4.94 5.10 -0.02
CA GLU A 20 -5.39 6.21 0.81
C GLU A 20 -4.38 7.36 0.80
N THR A 21 -3.09 7.03 0.86
CA THR A 21 -2.02 8.04 0.77
C THR A 21 -2.06 8.73 -0.59
N ALA A 22 -2.08 7.99 -1.71
CA ALA A 22 -2.15 8.58 -3.05
C ALA A 22 -3.40 9.47 -3.23
N ARG A 23 -4.56 9.02 -2.76
CA ARG A 23 -5.80 9.81 -2.78
C ARG A 23 -5.68 11.10 -1.96
N LYS A 24 -5.03 11.05 -0.81
CA LYS A 24 -4.81 12.23 0.03
C LYS A 24 -3.89 13.23 -0.66
N LEU A 25 -2.83 12.77 -1.33
CA LEU A 25 -1.89 13.64 -2.04
C LEU A 25 -2.55 14.36 -3.22
N THR A 26 -3.36 13.65 -4.01
CA THR A 26 -4.08 14.24 -5.15
C THR A 26 -5.16 15.26 -4.74
N GLN A 27 -5.57 15.28 -3.46
CA GLN A 27 -6.47 16.29 -2.92
C GLN A 27 -5.77 17.57 -2.45
N LEU A 28 -4.43 17.59 -2.39
CA LEU A 28 -3.68 18.77 -1.97
C LEU A 28 -3.74 19.85 -3.07
N SER A 29 -3.96 21.09 -2.64
CA SER A 29 -4.00 22.23 -3.56
C SER A 29 -2.66 22.39 -4.28
N GLY A 30 -2.70 22.40 -5.62
CA GLY A 30 -1.52 22.53 -6.45
C GLY A 30 -0.81 21.22 -6.78
N VAL A 31 -1.29 20.06 -6.32
CA VAL A 31 -0.87 18.76 -6.84
C VAL A 31 -1.71 18.43 -8.07
N SER A 32 -1.05 18.11 -9.19
CA SER A 32 -1.74 17.69 -10.42
C SER A 32 -1.91 16.18 -10.49
N ASP A 33 -0.91 15.42 -10.03
CA ASP A 33 -0.96 13.97 -9.97
C ASP A 33 0.00 13.43 -8.90
N ALA A 34 -0.31 12.27 -8.34
CA ALA A 34 0.53 11.59 -7.36
C ALA A 34 0.30 10.08 -7.36
N ALA A 35 1.38 9.32 -7.21
CA ALA A 35 1.34 7.87 -7.08
C ALA A 35 2.18 7.41 -5.89
N VAL A 36 1.68 6.36 -5.21
CA VAL A 36 2.35 5.71 -4.10
C VAL A 36 2.28 4.19 -4.35
N VAL A 37 3.39 3.59 -4.76
CA VAL A 37 3.40 2.21 -5.28
C VAL A 37 4.72 1.52 -4.99
N MET A 38 4.69 0.19 -4.89
CA MET A 38 5.90 -0.64 -4.96
C MET A 38 6.49 -0.55 -6.38
N VAL A 39 7.82 -0.55 -6.51
CA VAL A 39 8.52 -0.33 -7.78
C VAL A 39 8.61 -1.63 -8.61
N THR A 40 7.47 -2.32 -8.76
CA THR A 40 7.32 -3.48 -9.66
C THR A 40 7.35 -3.06 -11.12
N GLU A 41 7.68 -3.96 -12.04
CA GLU A 41 7.71 -3.65 -13.49
C GLU A 41 6.34 -3.22 -14.05
N ALA A 42 5.25 -3.79 -13.51
CA ALA A 42 3.89 -3.36 -13.82
C ALA A 42 3.67 -1.90 -13.39
N ASN A 43 4.04 -1.55 -12.16
CA ASN A 43 3.87 -0.19 -11.64
C ASN A 43 4.80 0.81 -12.34
N LYS A 44 6.03 0.43 -12.71
CA LYS A 44 6.91 1.28 -13.53
C LYS A 44 6.27 1.62 -14.88
N SER A 45 5.59 0.66 -15.50
CA SER A 45 4.88 0.89 -16.77
C SER A 45 3.72 1.88 -16.58
N ILE A 46 2.92 1.72 -15.52
CA ILE A 46 1.85 2.66 -15.16
C ILE A 46 2.40 4.07 -14.92
N LEU A 47 3.50 4.20 -14.16
CA LEU A 47 4.16 5.49 -13.92
C LEU A 47 4.68 6.13 -15.21
N ARG A 48 5.13 5.33 -16.17
CA ARG A 48 5.60 5.81 -17.48
C ARG A 48 4.45 6.39 -18.30
N GLU A 49 3.33 5.68 -18.35
CA GLU A 49 2.11 6.12 -19.05
C GLU A 49 1.53 7.40 -18.45
N ALA A 50 1.62 7.54 -17.12
CA ALA A 50 1.21 8.74 -16.39
C ALA A 50 2.21 9.90 -16.49
N GLY A 51 3.40 9.71 -17.09
CA GLY A 51 4.46 10.73 -17.14
C GLY A 51 5.09 11.04 -15.77
N LEU A 52 5.00 10.11 -14.82
CA LEU A 52 5.52 10.21 -13.45
C LEU A 52 6.80 9.39 -13.24
N LEU A 53 7.26 8.63 -14.23
CA LEU A 53 8.46 7.83 -14.09
C LEU A 53 9.73 8.70 -14.19
N LEU A 54 10.42 8.88 -13.07
CA LEU A 54 11.71 9.55 -12.99
C LEU A 54 12.88 8.54 -13.11
N PRO A 55 14.07 8.95 -13.58
CA PRO A 55 15.23 8.04 -13.73
C PRO A 55 15.61 7.30 -12.45
N GLU A 56 15.42 7.95 -11.29
CA GLU A 56 15.68 7.36 -9.98
C GLU A 56 14.77 6.15 -9.69
N ILE A 57 13.53 6.17 -10.20
CA ILE A 57 12.53 5.10 -10.02
C ILE A 57 12.86 3.92 -10.94
N GLU A 58 13.38 4.18 -12.14
CA GLU A 58 13.78 3.13 -13.09
C GLU A 58 14.87 2.22 -12.49
N ALA A 59 15.79 2.80 -11.71
CA ALA A 59 16.88 2.10 -11.04
C ALA A 59 16.48 1.34 -9.76
N ALA A 60 15.27 1.57 -9.24
CA ALA A 60 14.78 0.91 -8.02
C ALA A 60 14.20 -0.49 -8.31
N THR A 61 14.11 -1.29 -7.25
CA THR A 61 13.71 -2.70 -7.30
C THR A 61 12.26 -2.89 -6.85
N ALA A 62 11.67 -4.05 -7.15
CA ALA A 62 10.30 -4.37 -6.74
C ALA A 62 10.04 -4.32 -5.22
N ASN A 63 11.10 -4.37 -4.40
CA ASN A 63 11.01 -4.27 -2.94
C ASN A 63 10.96 -2.82 -2.44
N ASP A 64 11.23 -1.85 -3.31
CA ASP A 64 11.27 -0.43 -2.93
C ASP A 64 9.89 0.20 -3.10
N LEU A 65 9.51 1.05 -2.16
CA LEU A 65 8.32 1.88 -2.25
C LEU A 65 8.70 3.23 -2.86
N VAL A 66 7.91 3.71 -3.82
CA VAL A 66 8.05 5.06 -4.35
C VAL A 66 6.80 5.90 -4.07
N VAL A 67 7.04 7.13 -3.61
CA VAL A 67 6.08 8.23 -3.62
C VAL A 67 6.52 9.19 -4.71
N VAL A 68 5.68 9.46 -5.69
CA VAL A 68 5.95 10.47 -6.73
C VAL A 68 4.81 11.47 -6.77
N VAL A 69 5.15 12.75 -6.88
CA VAL A 69 4.22 13.87 -6.91
C VAL A 69 4.59 14.80 -8.05
N GLN A 70 3.61 15.14 -8.87
CA GLN A 70 3.66 16.26 -9.80
C GLN A 70 2.83 17.41 -9.25
N ALA A 71 3.42 18.59 -9.14
CA ALA A 71 2.79 19.76 -8.53
C ALA A 71 3.14 21.07 -9.23
N ALA A 72 2.43 22.14 -8.87
CA ALA A 72 2.61 23.48 -9.42
C ALA A 72 4.01 24.05 -9.18
N SER A 73 4.62 23.76 -8.01
CA SER A 73 5.96 24.21 -7.62
C SER A 73 6.71 23.16 -6.80
N ASP A 74 8.02 23.36 -6.63
CA ASP A 74 8.89 22.51 -5.82
C ASP A 74 8.46 22.48 -4.35
N GLU A 75 7.97 23.59 -3.82
CA GLU A 75 7.49 23.71 -2.43
C GLU A 75 6.24 22.87 -2.19
N VAL A 76 5.30 22.87 -3.15
CA VAL A 76 4.08 22.05 -3.07
C VAL A 76 4.43 20.56 -3.18
N ALA A 77 5.35 20.20 -4.08
CA ALA A 77 5.82 18.83 -4.20
C ALA A 77 6.51 18.35 -2.92
N ALA A 78 7.37 19.17 -2.32
CA ALA A 78 8.05 18.84 -1.06
C ALA A 78 7.05 18.66 0.10
N HIS A 79 6.06 19.56 0.22
CA HIS A 79 5.01 19.45 1.23
C HIS A 79 4.15 18.20 1.06
N ALA A 80 3.83 17.82 -0.18
CA ALA A 80 3.11 16.60 -0.48
C ALA A 80 3.92 15.35 -0.09
N LEU A 81 5.22 15.31 -0.38
CA LEU A 81 6.09 14.21 0.04
C LEU A 81 6.16 14.08 1.58
N GLU A 82 6.28 15.19 2.30
CA GLU A 82 6.25 15.19 3.77
C GLU A 82 4.90 14.71 4.33
N THR A 83 3.80 15.08 3.67
CA THR A 83 2.45 14.60 4.00
C THR A 83 2.33 13.09 3.80
N ALA A 84 2.90 12.55 2.71
CA ALA A 84 2.93 11.12 2.43
C ALA A 84 3.69 10.36 3.52
N GLU A 85 4.87 10.86 3.91
CA GLU A 85 5.68 10.26 4.97
C GLU A 85 4.95 10.24 6.30
N THR A 86 4.30 11.34 6.66
CA THR A 86 3.50 11.44 7.87
C THR A 86 2.33 10.45 7.84
N HIS A 87 1.70 10.25 6.68
CA HIS A 87 0.59 9.33 6.54
C HIS A 87 1.04 7.86 6.66
N LEU A 88 2.08 7.48 5.92
CA LEU A 88 2.64 6.13 5.93
C LEU A 88 3.26 5.77 7.30
N SER A 89 3.79 6.76 8.03
CA SER A 89 4.38 6.53 9.35
C SER A 89 3.34 6.43 10.47
N ARG A 90 2.07 6.77 10.20
CA ARG A 90 0.99 6.54 11.16
C ARG A 90 0.70 5.04 11.19
N ARG A 91 0.96 4.42 12.35
CA ARG A 91 0.28 3.16 12.66
C ARG A 91 -1.22 3.39 12.55
N PRO A 92 -2.00 2.45 12.00
CA PRO A 92 -3.45 2.56 12.00
C PRO A 92 -3.88 2.86 13.43
N GLU A 93 -4.45 4.06 13.64
CA GLU A 93 -5.02 4.42 14.93
C GLU A 93 -6.04 3.33 15.23
N SER A 94 -5.84 2.63 16.35
CA SER A 94 -6.83 1.73 16.91
C SER A 94 -8.16 2.46 16.85
N ALA A 95 -9.11 1.95 16.05
CA ALA A 95 -10.42 2.55 15.86
C ALA A 95 -10.94 3.04 17.21
N THR A 96 -11.35 4.31 17.27
CA THR A 96 -11.82 4.99 18.49
C THR A 96 -12.89 4.14 19.18
N GLY A 97 -12.46 3.33 20.16
CA GLY A 97 -13.30 2.26 20.70
C GLY A 97 -12.59 1.39 21.74
N GLY A 98 -11.86 1.99 22.70
CA GLY A 98 -11.18 1.24 23.77
C GLY A 98 -10.08 0.29 23.27
N PRO A 99 -9.43 -0.48 24.16
CA PRO A 99 -8.43 -1.47 23.76
C PRO A 99 -9.14 -2.65 23.08
N ILE A 100 -9.49 -2.51 21.80
CA ILE A 100 -9.90 -3.64 20.98
C ILE A 100 -8.66 -4.52 20.84
N PHE A 101 -8.72 -5.73 21.40
CA PHE A 101 -7.69 -6.73 21.18
C PHE A 101 -7.45 -6.87 19.68
N GLN A 102 -6.28 -6.44 19.21
CA GLN A 102 -5.88 -6.60 17.81
C GLN A 102 -5.20 -7.95 17.67
N PRO A 103 -5.92 -8.99 17.22
CA PRO A 103 -5.35 -10.31 17.03
C PRO A 103 -4.20 -10.23 16.03
N ARG A 104 -3.06 -10.85 16.38
CA ARG A 104 -1.87 -10.91 15.51
C ARG A 104 -1.90 -12.07 14.52
N THR A 105 -2.90 -12.92 14.60
CA THR A 105 -3.07 -14.12 13.77
C THR A 105 -4.53 -14.31 13.41
N ILE A 106 -4.79 -14.96 12.27
CA ILE A 106 -6.15 -15.28 11.82
C ILE A 106 -6.85 -16.19 12.85
N ALA A 107 -6.11 -17.13 13.43
CA ALA A 107 -6.60 -17.97 14.53
C ALA A 107 -7.03 -17.13 15.76
N GLY A 108 -6.30 -16.07 16.10
CA GLY A 108 -6.67 -15.14 17.16
C GLY A 108 -7.93 -14.35 16.82
N ALA A 109 -8.04 -13.90 15.57
CA ALA A 109 -9.14 -13.06 15.09
C ALA A 109 -10.47 -13.81 15.03
N THR A 110 -10.44 -15.07 14.59
CA THR A 110 -11.61 -15.95 14.53
C THR A 110 -12.12 -16.31 15.92
N ARG A 111 -11.22 -16.46 16.91
CA ARG A 111 -11.62 -16.66 18.32
C ARG A 111 -12.23 -15.40 18.94
N SER A 112 -11.69 -14.22 18.66
CA SER A 112 -12.19 -12.96 19.23
C SER A 112 -13.45 -12.45 18.53
N THR A 113 -13.73 -12.93 17.31
CA THR A 113 -14.87 -12.50 16.48
C THR A 113 -15.72 -13.70 16.04
N PRO A 114 -16.49 -14.32 16.96
CA PRO A 114 -17.37 -15.43 16.61
C PRO A 114 -18.38 -15.01 15.54
N GLY A 115 -18.43 -15.77 14.44
CA GLY A 115 -19.32 -15.48 13.30
C GLY A 115 -18.68 -14.74 12.13
N ALA A 116 -17.41 -14.31 12.25
CA ALA A 116 -16.65 -13.88 11.09
C ALA A 116 -16.58 -15.02 10.06
N ASN A 117 -16.88 -14.71 8.79
CA ASN A 117 -16.96 -15.67 7.70
C ASN A 117 -16.22 -15.22 6.43
N LEU A 118 -15.54 -14.08 6.45
CA LEU A 118 -14.81 -13.52 5.32
C LEU A 118 -13.46 -12.97 5.79
N ALA A 119 -12.40 -13.26 5.05
CA ALA A 119 -11.08 -12.67 5.15
C ALA A 119 -10.79 -11.86 3.88
N VAL A 120 -10.38 -10.61 4.03
CA VAL A 120 -9.87 -9.78 2.95
C VAL A 120 -8.35 -9.71 3.11
N ILE A 121 -7.61 -10.19 2.12
CA ILE A 121 -6.16 -10.36 2.20
C ILE A 121 -5.48 -9.41 1.20
N SER A 122 -4.65 -8.52 1.74
CA SER A 122 -3.93 -7.47 0.99
C SER A 122 -2.46 -7.37 1.44
N VAL A 123 -1.83 -8.52 1.65
CA VAL A 123 -0.40 -8.65 1.97
C VAL A 123 0.45 -8.82 0.70
N ALA A 124 1.78 -8.89 0.82
CA ALA A 124 2.65 -9.09 -0.35
C ALA A 124 2.34 -10.44 -1.01
N GLY A 125 2.40 -10.50 -2.35
CA GLY A 125 2.04 -11.69 -3.13
C GLY A 125 2.74 -12.98 -2.68
N GLU A 126 4.00 -12.88 -2.24
CA GLU A 126 4.79 -14.01 -1.73
C GLU A 126 4.18 -14.65 -0.45
N TYR A 127 3.43 -13.89 0.34
CA TYR A 127 2.78 -14.35 1.57
C TYR A 127 1.28 -14.60 1.40
N ALA A 128 0.68 -14.03 0.36
CA ALA A 128 -0.77 -14.01 0.15
C ALA A 128 -1.40 -15.41 0.16
N ALA A 129 -0.77 -16.38 -0.51
CA ALA A 129 -1.25 -17.76 -0.55
C ALA A 129 -1.25 -18.42 0.84
N ALA A 130 -0.21 -18.18 1.66
CA ALA A 130 -0.12 -18.76 2.99
C ALA A 130 -1.24 -18.23 3.92
N GLU A 131 -1.49 -16.92 3.87
CA GLU A 131 -2.57 -16.27 4.62
C GLU A 131 -3.95 -16.73 4.13
N ALA A 132 -4.14 -16.90 2.82
CA ALA A 132 -5.39 -17.39 2.24
C ALA A 132 -5.69 -18.83 2.70
N TRP A 133 -4.68 -19.70 2.69
CA TRP A 133 -4.81 -21.07 3.21
C TRP A 133 -5.07 -21.10 4.72
N GLU A 134 -4.48 -20.20 5.50
CA GLU A 134 -4.81 -20.09 6.93
C GLU A 134 -6.26 -19.64 7.14
N ALA A 135 -6.76 -18.66 6.39
CA ALA A 135 -8.15 -18.21 6.44
C ALA A 135 -9.15 -19.32 6.09
N LEU A 136 -8.91 -20.04 4.98
CA LEU A 136 -9.74 -21.16 4.55
C LEU A 136 -9.80 -22.28 5.60
N ARG A 137 -8.66 -22.61 6.24
CA ARG A 137 -8.60 -23.62 7.31
C ARG A 137 -9.39 -23.24 8.56
N HIS A 138 -9.62 -21.95 8.78
CA HIS A 138 -10.46 -21.45 9.86
C HIS A 138 -11.93 -21.20 9.43
N GLY A 139 -12.32 -21.66 8.24
CA GLY A 139 -13.71 -21.59 7.76
C GLY A 139 -14.13 -20.22 7.24
N LEU A 140 -13.18 -19.34 6.92
CA LEU A 140 -13.46 -18.05 6.30
C LEU A 140 -13.49 -18.20 4.77
N HIS A 141 -14.42 -17.50 4.11
CA HIS A 141 -14.30 -17.17 2.69
C HIS A 141 -13.15 -16.19 2.48
N VAL A 142 -12.53 -16.19 1.30
CA VAL A 142 -11.38 -15.33 1.00
C VAL A 142 -11.70 -14.41 -0.18
N LEU A 143 -11.42 -13.12 0.02
CA LEU A 143 -11.21 -12.15 -1.04
C LEU A 143 -9.72 -11.80 -1.06
N LEU A 144 -9.01 -12.27 -2.09
CA LEU A 144 -7.57 -12.03 -2.26
C LEU A 144 -7.37 -10.79 -3.14
N PHE A 145 -6.92 -9.69 -2.53
CA PHE A 145 -6.59 -8.45 -3.25
C PHE A 145 -5.09 -8.34 -3.55
N SER A 146 -4.27 -9.18 -2.92
CA SER A 146 -2.83 -9.26 -3.16
C SER A 146 -2.49 -9.51 -4.63
N ASP A 147 -1.54 -8.75 -5.16
CA ASP A 147 -0.98 -8.89 -6.50
C ASP A 147 0.39 -9.61 -6.46
N ASN A 148 0.88 -10.08 -7.62
CA ASN A 148 2.12 -10.85 -7.78
C ASN A 148 2.16 -12.15 -6.97
N VAL A 149 1.02 -12.84 -6.87
CA VAL A 149 0.95 -14.20 -6.34
C VAL A 149 1.46 -15.17 -7.43
N PRO A 150 2.36 -16.11 -7.12
CA PRO A 150 2.80 -17.12 -8.10
C PRO A 150 1.61 -17.90 -8.66
N LEU A 151 1.59 -18.16 -9.97
CA LEU A 151 0.49 -18.87 -10.64
C LEU A 151 0.26 -20.28 -10.08
N GLU A 152 1.31 -20.92 -9.57
CA GLU A 152 1.21 -22.24 -8.95
C GLU A 152 0.52 -22.20 -7.57
N ALA A 153 0.35 -21.00 -7.01
CA ALA A 153 -0.23 -20.74 -5.70
C ALA A 153 -1.61 -20.06 -5.77
N GLU A 154 -2.12 -19.75 -6.97
CA GLU A 154 -3.51 -19.36 -7.26
C GLU A 154 -4.45 -20.58 -7.19
#